data_AF-A0A9D2R7Z0-F1
#
_entry.id   AF-A0A9D2R7Z0-F1
#
_cell.length_a   1.000
_cell.length_b   1.000
_cell.length_c   1.000
_cell.angle_alpha   90.00
_cell.angle_beta   90.00
_cell.angle_gamma   90.00
#
_symmetry.space_group_name_H-M   'P 1'
#
loop_
_entity.id
_entity.type
_entity.pdbx_description
1 polymer ?
#
loop_
_entity_poly.entity_id
_entity_poly.type
_entity_poly.pdbx_seq_one_letter_code
_entity_poly.pdbx_strand_id
1 'polypeptide(L)'
;MKLIVEDVMKYFNDTRETPVDFQVTYIPENENERAGVCKRLRTELMTGKGADIYILSEYQRNGGLFSVDEDTLLLPDANKTLYSGVFKDISEYTAGDESFQKCFAPVMEAGATEGKQYILPFSFDTDMLKSAENGNSGSVSMEDCKQPLPDLLKDGKLKDIYPDSFMLDVRSWIGNSFDYQKGQIYFSKEDIAYVLEYTAANHDLYDSDFVPEYDIVSGRYENLHSLDSYFDDLQATEYEYLPMVTLDGRPAARILSYGAVGRTCKNPELAYDFLRIFWQDEFVSRDGLSVPHEDFTAYYHNATVLNLGGIPVREDLWEKWYLIKSGTSEPTQTAVKNAQNFSNALGQTVTARFLCTVDNLGTEINNMFMKDGHVDLDRDGVEEDIELAADMLYNNIRYIVME
;
A
#
# COMPACT_ATOMS: atom_id res chain seq x y z
N MET A 1 3.04 6.92 13.29
CA MET A 1 2.41 5.80 14.03
C MET A 1 2.41 5.98 15.56
N LYS A 2 3.52 6.26 16.25
CA LYS A 2 3.54 6.40 17.73
C LYS A 2 2.47 7.34 18.30
N LEU A 3 2.43 8.60 17.84
CA LEU A 3 1.46 9.59 18.30
C LEU A 3 0.01 9.17 18.06
N ILE A 4 -0.23 8.46 16.94
CA ILE A 4 -1.55 7.94 16.58
C ILE A 4 -2.04 6.94 17.61
N VAL A 5 -1.17 5.97 17.95
CA VAL A 5 -1.49 4.93 18.92
C VAL A 5 -1.72 5.53 20.31
N GLU A 6 -0.92 6.52 20.72
CA GLU A 6 -1.08 7.21 22.01
C GLU A 6 -2.43 7.95 22.11
N ASP A 7 -2.85 8.64 21.05
CA ASP A 7 -4.15 9.32 20.99
C ASP A 7 -5.32 8.31 20.96
N VAL A 8 -5.21 7.24 20.18
CA VAL A 8 -6.21 6.17 20.13
C VAL A 8 -6.34 5.46 21.49
N MET A 9 -5.24 5.23 22.20
CA MET A 9 -5.24 4.71 23.58
C MET A 9 -5.97 5.64 24.54
N LYS A 10 -5.74 6.95 24.44
CA LYS A 10 -6.42 7.93 25.29
C LYS A 10 -7.93 7.96 24.99
N TYR A 11 -8.30 8.02 23.72
CA TYR A 11 -9.70 7.91 23.30
C TYR A 11 -10.37 6.62 23.80
N PHE A 12 -9.69 5.49 23.66
CA PHE A 12 -10.22 4.20 24.09
C PHE A 12 -10.49 4.14 25.60
N ASN A 13 -9.64 4.75 26.41
CA ASN A 13 -9.84 4.82 27.86
C ASN A 13 -10.93 5.82 28.25
N ASP A 14 -11.00 6.98 27.59
CA ASP A 14 -11.97 8.03 27.92
C ASP A 14 -13.40 7.68 27.49
N THR A 15 -13.57 6.72 26.56
CA THR A 15 -14.88 6.23 26.10
C THR A 15 -15.41 5.04 26.90
N ARG A 16 -14.69 4.57 27.92
CA ARG A 16 -15.03 3.35 28.67
C ARG A 16 -15.17 3.63 30.16
N GLU A 17 -16.11 2.94 30.80
CA GLU A 17 -16.31 3.03 32.25
C GLU A 17 -15.10 2.51 33.05
N THR A 18 -14.44 1.47 32.53
CA THR A 18 -13.25 0.88 33.15
C THR A 18 -12.05 1.07 32.21
N PRO A 19 -11.11 1.96 32.55
CA PRO A 19 -9.89 2.16 31.77
C PRO A 19 -9.03 0.89 31.69
N VAL A 20 -8.33 0.75 30.58
CA VAL A 20 -7.37 -0.31 30.30
C VAL A 20 -5.96 0.21 30.56
N ASP A 21 -5.16 -0.57 31.27
CA ASP A 21 -3.73 -0.30 31.45
C ASP A 21 -2.95 -0.88 30.25
N PHE A 22 -2.30 -0.01 29.49
CA PHE A 22 -1.54 -0.37 28.30
C PHE A 22 -0.04 -0.45 28.62
N GLN A 23 0.56 -1.61 28.37
CA GLN A 23 2.02 -1.77 28.38
C GLN A 23 2.55 -1.77 26.94
N VAL A 24 3.09 -0.64 26.50
CA VAL A 24 3.50 -0.45 25.10
C VAL A 24 5.00 -0.61 24.92
N THR A 25 5.39 -1.41 23.94
CA THR A 25 6.78 -1.47 23.44
C THR A 25 6.83 -0.85 22.06
N TYR A 26 7.58 0.24 21.92
CA TYR A 26 7.85 0.87 20.63
C TYR A 26 9.13 0.30 20.02
N ILE A 27 9.09 -0.02 18.72
CA ILE A 27 10.29 -0.41 17.98
C ILE A 27 11.12 0.86 17.72
N PRO A 28 12.41 0.89 18.08
CA PRO A 28 13.24 2.10 17.94
C PRO A 28 13.47 2.46 16.47
N GLU A 29 13.79 3.74 16.24
CA GLU A 29 14.19 4.28 14.93
C GLU A 29 15.66 3.98 14.61
N ASN A 30 16.51 3.86 15.64
CA ASN A 30 17.93 3.51 15.46
C ASN A 30 18.09 2.08 14.95
N GLU A 31 18.71 1.90 13.79
CA GLU A 31 18.81 0.60 13.09
C GLU A 31 19.51 -0.50 13.91
N ASN A 32 20.61 -0.16 14.60
CA ASN A 32 21.37 -1.14 15.39
C ASN A 32 20.55 -1.66 16.58
N GLU A 33 19.84 -0.78 17.27
CA GLU A 33 18.94 -1.17 18.37
C GLU A 33 17.71 -1.91 17.84
N ARG A 34 17.18 -1.47 16.69
CA ARG A 34 15.99 -1.99 16.04
C ARG A 34 16.14 -3.46 15.69
N ALA A 35 17.25 -3.87 15.09
CA ALA A 35 17.48 -5.28 14.76
C ALA A 35 17.40 -6.20 16.00
N GLY A 36 18.05 -5.78 17.10
CA GLY A 36 18.01 -6.51 18.37
C GLY A 36 16.61 -6.59 18.98
N VAL A 37 15.87 -5.48 18.97
CA VAL A 37 14.49 -5.42 19.48
C VAL A 37 13.55 -6.25 18.63
N CYS A 38 13.59 -6.13 17.31
CA CYS A 38 12.76 -6.93 16.39
C CYS A 38 13.04 -8.42 16.54
N LYS A 39 14.30 -8.84 16.65
CA LYS A 39 14.66 -10.24 16.92
C LYS A 39 14.06 -10.77 18.22
N ARG A 40 14.12 -9.99 19.31
CA ARG A 40 13.50 -10.35 20.59
C ARG A 40 11.98 -10.49 20.45
N LEU A 41 11.32 -9.48 19.88
CA LEU A 41 9.86 -9.47 19.72
C LEU A 41 9.35 -10.60 18.81
N ARG A 42 10.07 -10.91 17.72
CA ARG A 42 9.81 -12.10 16.87
C ARG A 42 9.88 -13.38 17.69
N THR A 43 10.91 -13.53 18.53
CA THR A 43 11.06 -14.71 19.40
C THR A 43 9.90 -14.82 20.40
N GLU A 44 9.49 -13.71 21.00
CA GLU A 44 8.35 -13.67 21.93
C GLU A 44 7.04 -14.03 21.24
N LEU A 45 6.77 -13.47 20.05
CA LEU A 45 5.63 -13.82 19.20
C LEU A 45 5.58 -15.32 18.92
N MET A 46 6.66 -15.89 18.38
CA MET A 46 6.74 -17.32 18.02
C MET A 46 6.59 -18.24 19.23
N THR A 47 7.13 -17.85 20.39
CA THR A 47 7.07 -18.65 21.62
C THR A 47 5.77 -18.46 22.40
N GLY A 48 4.83 -17.61 21.94
CA GLY A 48 3.58 -17.32 22.63
C GLY A 48 3.76 -16.51 23.91
N LYS A 49 4.84 -15.74 24.00
CA LYS A 49 5.12 -14.76 25.07
C LYS A 49 4.99 -13.32 24.57
N GLY A 50 4.48 -13.16 23.36
CA GLY A 50 4.32 -11.89 22.70
C GLY A 50 3.17 -11.05 23.26
N ALA A 51 3.04 -9.84 22.72
CA ALA A 51 2.01 -8.89 23.09
C ALA A 51 0.59 -9.37 22.74
N ASP A 52 -0.40 -8.76 23.39
CA ASP A 52 -1.82 -8.97 23.06
C ASP A 52 -2.17 -8.37 21.69
N ILE A 53 -1.60 -7.20 21.36
CA ILE A 53 -1.88 -6.42 20.16
C ILE A 53 -0.57 -6.10 19.45
N TYR A 54 -0.57 -6.23 18.14
CA TYR A 54 0.49 -5.82 17.23
C TYR A 54 -0.06 -4.76 16.29
N ILE A 55 0.66 -3.65 16.11
CA ILE A 55 0.32 -2.59 15.16
C ILE A 55 1.58 -2.27 14.37
N LEU A 56 1.48 -2.39 13.04
CA LEU A 56 2.58 -2.19 12.13
C LEU A 56 2.26 -1.11 11.10
N SER A 57 3.29 -0.37 10.73
CA SER A 57 3.30 0.55 9.59
C SER A 57 4.55 0.25 8.79
N GLU A 58 4.37 0.08 7.49
CA GLU A 58 5.40 -0.33 6.55
C GLU A 58 6.20 0.83 5.98
N TYR A 59 6.20 1.99 6.66
CA TYR A 59 6.84 3.22 6.19
C TYR A 59 8.30 3.03 5.71
N GLN A 60 9.07 2.15 6.35
CA GLN A 60 10.46 1.85 5.96
C GLN A 60 10.57 1.25 4.55
N ARG A 61 9.72 0.26 4.22
CA ARG A 61 9.70 -0.38 2.89
C ARG A 61 8.98 0.46 1.86
N ASN A 62 8.05 1.29 2.34
CA ASN A 62 7.16 2.06 1.49
C ASN A 62 7.84 3.23 0.77
N GLY A 63 8.92 3.78 1.36
CA GLY A 63 9.62 4.93 0.81
C GLY A 63 10.39 4.65 -0.48
N GLY A 64 10.76 3.39 -0.75
CA GLY A 64 11.34 2.96 -2.02
C GLY A 64 12.67 3.57 -2.43
N LEU A 65 13.32 4.33 -1.55
CA LEU A 65 14.60 4.97 -1.82
C LEU A 65 15.78 4.12 -1.32
N PHE A 66 15.55 3.17 -0.42
CA PHE A 66 16.59 2.35 0.19
C PHE A 66 16.08 0.93 0.47
N SER A 67 16.92 -0.08 0.22
CA SER A 67 16.69 -1.46 0.65
C SER A 67 16.61 -1.52 2.17
N VAL A 68 15.60 -2.22 2.71
CA VAL A 68 15.43 -2.38 4.16
C VAL A 68 15.97 -3.73 4.61
N ASP A 69 16.86 -3.72 5.61
CA ASP A 69 17.35 -4.93 6.26
C ASP A 69 16.20 -5.65 7.00
N GLU A 70 15.92 -6.89 6.62
CA GLU A 70 14.87 -7.72 7.22
C GLU A 70 15.07 -7.93 8.72
N ASP A 71 16.30 -7.88 9.23
CA ASP A 71 16.54 -8.02 10.67
C ASP A 71 15.92 -6.88 11.47
N THR A 72 15.73 -5.73 10.84
CA THR A 72 15.09 -4.54 11.42
C THR A 72 13.55 -4.58 11.37
N LEU A 73 12.94 -5.59 10.75
CA LEU A 73 11.49 -5.70 10.61
C LEU A 73 10.89 -6.64 11.67
N LEU A 74 9.83 -6.22 12.35
CA LEU A 74 9.12 -7.13 13.26
C LEU A 74 8.48 -8.30 12.50
N LEU A 75 7.84 -8.01 11.37
CA LEU A 75 7.29 -9.00 10.45
C LEU A 75 7.94 -8.80 9.07
N PRO A 76 9.07 -9.49 8.78
CA PRO A 76 9.71 -9.41 7.47
C PRO A 76 8.76 -9.75 6.34
N ASP A 77 7.89 -10.74 6.55
CA ASP A 77 6.82 -11.08 5.62
C ASP A 77 5.53 -11.43 6.37
N ALA A 78 4.59 -10.48 6.38
CA ALA A 78 3.29 -10.68 7.00
C ALA A 78 2.44 -11.71 6.24
N ASN A 79 2.64 -11.85 4.92
CA ASN A 79 1.94 -12.86 4.12
C ASN A 79 2.32 -14.26 4.61
N LYS A 80 3.61 -14.54 4.86
CA LYS A 80 4.04 -15.82 5.47
C LYS A 80 3.63 -15.97 6.93
N THR A 81 3.73 -14.89 7.70
CA THR A 81 3.41 -14.92 9.14
C THR A 81 1.97 -15.33 9.38
N LEU A 82 1.04 -14.99 8.47
CA LEU A 82 -0.36 -15.39 8.52
C LEU A 82 -0.57 -16.90 8.78
N TYR A 83 0.31 -17.76 8.25
CA TYR A 83 0.22 -19.22 8.38
C TYR A 83 0.94 -19.79 9.60
N SER A 84 1.70 -18.97 10.33
CA SER A 84 2.55 -19.45 11.44
C SER A 84 1.76 -19.78 12.72
N GLY A 85 0.46 -19.47 12.77
CA GLY A 85 -0.40 -19.70 13.93
C GLY A 85 -0.05 -18.83 15.14
N VAL A 86 0.66 -17.72 14.92
CA VAL A 86 1.05 -16.77 15.98
C VAL A 86 -0.01 -15.73 16.30
N PHE A 87 -0.97 -15.53 15.40
CA PHE A 87 -2.10 -14.63 15.58
C PHE A 87 -3.37 -15.39 15.94
N LYS A 88 -4.27 -14.69 16.63
CA LYS A 88 -5.58 -15.18 17.02
C LYS A 88 -6.53 -15.08 15.82
N ASP A 89 -7.37 -16.10 15.65
CA ASP A 89 -8.54 -16.04 14.77
C ASP A 89 -9.54 -15.06 15.39
N ILE A 90 -9.86 -13.99 14.66
CA ILE A 90 -10.76 -12.91 15.10
C ILE A 90 -12.07 -12.89 14.29
N SER A 91 -12.34 -13.94 13.51
CA SER A 91 -13.48 -13.98 12.59
C SER A 91 -14.82 -13.80 13.30
N GLU A 92 -14.92 -14.26 14.56
CA GLU A 92 -16.12 -14.10 15.37
C GLU A 92 -16.49 -12.64 15.63
N TYR A 93 -15.49 -11.75 15.66
CA TYR A 93 -15.68 -10.31 15.90
C TYR A 93 -15.93 -9.55 14.60
N THR A 94 -15.34 -9.98 13.48
CA THR A 94 -15.51 -9.30 12.18
C THR A 94 -16.81 -9.68 11.46
N ALA A 95 -17.34 -10.88 11.68
CA ALA A 95 -18.51 -11.40 10.97
C ALA A 95 -19.78 -10.55 11.15
N GLY A 96 -19.93 -9.88 12.30
CA GLY A 96 -21.08 -9.04 12.63
C GLY A 96 -20.78 -7.54 12.68
N ASP A 97 -19.53 -7.13 12.44
CA ASP A 97 -19.13 -5.73 12.56
C ASP A 97 -19.40 -4.97 11.25
N GLU A 98 -20.44 -4.14 11.26
CA GLU A 98 -20.83 -3.30 10.11
C GLU A 98 -19.67 -2.42 9.61
N SER A 99 -18.82 -1.92 10.51
CA SER A 99 -17.69 -1.07 10.14
C SER A 99 -16.60 -1.85 9.40
N PHE A 100 -16.40 -3.13 9.76
CA PHE A 100 -15.54 -4.04 9.01
C PHE A 100 -16.13 -4.39 7.65
N GLN A 101 -17.45 -4.63 7.56
CA GLN A 101 -18.11 -4.98 6.28
C GLN A 101 -18.14 -3.83 5.27
N LYS A 102 -17.94 -2.58 5.71
CA LYS A 102 -17.75 -1.40 4.84
C LYS A 102 -16.29 -1.22 4.38
N CYS A 103 -15.36 -2.02 4.89
CA CYS A 103 -13.99 -1.99 4.43
C CYS A 103 -13.85 -2.71 3.08
N PHE A 104 -12.88 -2.26 2.29
CA PHE A 104 -12.62 -2.74 0.95
C PHE A 104 -12.17 -4.21 0.95
N ALA A 105 -13.05 -5.09 0.45
CA ALA A 105 -12.92 -6.54 0.62
C ALA A 105 -11.58 -7.11 0.11
N PRO A 106 -11.05 -6.77 -1.09
CA PRO A 106 -9.79 -7.33 -1.57
C PRO A 106 -8.61 -7.07 -0.62
N VAL A 107 -8.61 -5.93 0.06
CA VAL A 107 -7.58 -5.58 1.05
C VAL A 107 -7.80 -6.35 2.35
N MET A 108 -9.03 -6.42 2.85
CA MET A 108 -9.33 -7.13 4.10
C MET A 108 -9.07 -8.64 3.99
N GLU A 109 -9.41 -9.23 2.84
CA GLU A 109 -9.22 -10.65 2.54
C GLU A 109 -7.75 -11.08 2.54
N ALA A 110 -6.82 -10.17 2.21
CA ALA A 110 -5.38 -10.48 2.29
C ALA A 110 -4.92 -10.80 3.72
N GLY A 111 -5.63 -10.30 4.74
CA GLY A 111 -5.40 -10.63 6.15
C GLY A 111 -6.07 -11.92 6.63
N ALA A 112 -6.70 -12.67 5.72
CA ALA A 112 -7.43 -13.89 6.00
C ALA A 112 -6.80 -15.13 5.35
N THR A 113 -6.95 -16.28 5.99
CA THR A 113 -6.58 -17.58 5.41
C THR A 113 -7.52 -18.67 5.91
N GLU A 114 -7.77 -19.67 5.07
CA GLU A 114 -8.67 -20.79 5.37
C GLU A 114 -10.07 -20.35 5.86
N GLY A 115 -10.56 -19.22 5.34
CA GLY A 115 -11.85 -18.63 5.71
C GLY A 115 -11.87 -17.92 7.07
N LYS A 116 -10.70 -17.63 7.65
CA LYS A 116 -10.56 -16.98 8.96
C LYS A 116 -9.72 -15.70 8.87
N GLN A 117 -10.12 -14.67 9.60
CA GLN A 117 -9.41 -13.41 9.70
C GLN A 117 -8.38 -13.45 10.84
N TYR A 118 -7.16 -12.99 10.58
CA TYR A 118 -6.07 -12.97 11.57
C TYR A 118 -5.34 -11.62 11.65
N ILE A 119 -5.19 -10.95 10.52
CA ILE A 119 -4.58 -9.62 10.42
C ILE A 119 -5.64 -8.64 9.92
N LEU A 120 -5.65 -7.43 10.46
CA LEU A 120 -6.62 -6.37 10.19
C LEU A 120 -5.93 -5.19 9.50
N PRO A 121 -6.08 -5.03 8.18
CA PRO A 121 -5.58 -3.87 7.47
C PRO A 121 -6.25 -2.56 7.92
N PHE A 122 -5.46 -1.49 8.01
CA PHE A 122 -5.95 -0.13 8.30
C PHE A 122 -5.81 0.79 7.09
N SER A 123 -4.72 0.64 6.33
CA SER A 123 -4.48 1.40 5.11
C SER A 123 -3.73 0.59 4.06
N PHE A 124 -3.91 0.99 2.81
CA PHE A 124 -3.25 0.41 1.65
C PHE A 124 -2.80 1.50 0.68
N ASP A 125 -2.15 1.09 -0.40
CA ASP A 125 -1.80 1.93 -1.52
C ASP A 125 -1.97 1.14 -2.81
N THR A 126 -2.21 1.84 -3.90
CA THR A 126 -2.18 1.29 -5.25
C THR A 126 -1.67 2.36 -6.18
N ASP A 127 -0.87 1.95 -7.15
CA ASP A 127 -0.46 2.86 -8.21
C ASP A 127 -1.57 2.90 -9.27
N MET A 128 -1.68 4.04 -9.94
CA MET A 128 -2.71 4.34 -10.93
C MET A 128 -2.08 5.08 -12.11
N LEU A 129 -2.66 4.91 -13.28
CA LEU A 129 -2.41 5.77 -14.43
C LEU A 129 -3.32 6.98 -14.32
N LYS A 130 -2.76 8.17 -14.43
CA LYS A 130 -3.49 9.45 -14.36
C LYS A 130 -3.26 10.26 -15.62
N SER A 131 -4.33 10.76 -16.21
CA SER A 131 -4.29 11.69 -17.35
C SER A 131 -5.25 12.84 -17.13
N ALA A 132 -4.99 13.99 -17.75
CA ALA A 132 -5.95 15.11 -17.77
C ALA A 132 -7.01 14.86 -18.86
N GLU A 133 -8.30 14.94 -18.55
CA GLU A 133 -9.41 14.58 -19.47
C GLU A 133 -9.44 15.49 -20.73
N ASN A 134 -8.77 16.64 -20.69
CA ASN A 134 -8.67 17.58 -21.82
C ASN A 134 -7.59 17.20 -22.85
N GLY A 135 -6.71 16.25 -22.55
CA GLY A 135 -5.86 15.55 -23.51
C GLY A 135 -6.57 14.26 -23.90
N ASN A 136 -6.65 13.95 -25.20
CA ASN A 136 -7.32 12.78 -25.78
C ASN A 136 -7.53 11.60 -24.81
N SER A 137 -8.76 11.04 -24.78
CA SER A 137 -9.02 9.72 -24.19
C SER A 137 -7.92 8.75 -24.63
N GLY A 138 -7.05 8.37 -23.70
CA GLY A 138 -5.78 7.75 -24.05
C GLY A 138 -5.95 6.39 -24.69
N SER A 139 -4.83 5.80 -25.10
CA SER A 139 -4.82 4.50 -25.80
C SER A 139 -5.25 3.31 -24.91
N VAL A 140 -5.28 3.50 -23.59
CA VAL A 140 -5.64 2.51 -22.56
C VAL A 140 -7.05 2.74 -22.04
N SER A 141 -7.83 1.68 -21.91
CA SER A 141 -9.13 1.68 -21.23
C SER A 141 -9.11 0.89 -19.92
N MET A 142 -10.17 1.05 -19.12
CA MET A 142 -10.36 0.28 -17.88
C MET A 142 -10.32 -1.24 -18.09
N GLU A 143 -10.76 -1.73 -19.26
CA GLU A 143 -10.72 -3.16 -19.58
C GLU A 143 -9.33 -3.61 -20.02
N ASP A 144 -8.57 -2.73 -20.67
CA ASP A 144 -7.16 -2.99 -21.00
C ASP A 144 -6.34 -3.18 -19.71
N CYS A 145 -6.67 -2.47 -18.62
CA CYS A 145 -6.00 -2.66 -17.33
C CYS A 145 -6.14 -4.06 -16.72
N LYS A 146 -7.01 -4.90 -17.28
CA LYS A 146 -7.19 -6.30 -16.87
C LYS A 146 -6.41 -7.30 -17.75
N GLN A 147 -5.56 -6.78 -18.63
CA GLN A 147 -4.69 -7.58 -19.49
C GLN A 147 -3.25 -7.59 -18.94
N PRO A 148 -2.49 -8.69 -19.17
CA PRO A 148 -1.08 -8.76 -18.82
C PRO A 148 -0.28 -7.59 -19.40
N LEU A 149 0.54 -6.93 -18.58
CA LEU A 149 1.40 -5.82 -19.00
C LEU A 149 2.21 -6.13 -20.28
N PRO A 150 2.89 -7.29 -20.43
CA PRO A 150 3.63 -7.60 -21.65
C PRO A 150 2.78 -7.55 -22.92
N ASP A 151 1.51 -7.91 -22.85
CA ASP A 151 0.63 -7.91 -24.03
C ASP A 151 0.20 -6.49 -24.41
N LEU A 152 -0.07 -5.64 -23.42
CA LEU A 152 -0.34 -4.21 -23.65
C LEU A 152 0.86 -3.47 -24.26
N LEU A 153 2.07 -3.81 -23.81
CA LEU A 153 3.30 -3.27 -24.38
C LEU A 153 3.49 -3.70 -25.85
N LYS A 154 3.23 -4.98 -26.18
CA LYS A 154 3.27 -5.49 -27.57
C LYS A 154 2.25 -4.81 -28.47
N ASP A 155 1.06 -4.54 -27.93
CA ASP A 155 -0.03 -3.89 -28.65
C ASP A 155 0.16 -2.37 -28.76
N GLY A 156 1.22 -1.82 -28.17
CA GLY A 156 1.54 -0.38 -28.20
C GLY A 156 0.54 0.48 -27.41
N LYS A 157 -0.19 -0.14 -26.47
CA LYS A 157 -1.22 0.50 -25.64
C LYS A 157 -0.66 1.41 -24.57
N LEU A 158 0.60 1.22 -24.16
CA LEU A 158 1.22 1.97 -23.07
C LEU A 158 2.35 2.89 -23.56
N LYS A 159 2.36 3.21 -24.86
CA LYS A 159 3.37 4.07 -25.48
C LYS A 159 3.34 5.51 -24.96
N ASP A 160 2.20 5.95 -24.42
CA ASP A 160 1.95 7.32 -23.95
C ASP A 160 2.36 7.52 -22.46
N ILE A 161 3.04 6.53 -21.86
CA ILE A 161 3.70 6.59 -20.54
C ILE A 161 5.22 6.70 -20.77
N TYR A 162 5.92 7.46 -19.90
CA TYR A 162 7.38 7.47 -19.88
C TYR A 162 7.94 6.04 -19.67
N PRO A 163 8.71 5.47 -20.62
CA PRO A 163 9.22 4.10 -20.51
C PRO A 163 10.03 3.85 -19.23
N ASP A 164 10.77 4.86 -18.77
CA ASP A 164 11.56 4.83 -17.53
C ASP A 164 10.74 4.55 -16.29
N SER A 165 9.44 4.89 -16.32
CA SER A 165 8.54 4.60 -15.21
C SER A 165 8.48 3.11 -14.91
N PHE A 166 8.59 2.24 -15.92
CA PHE A 166 8.62 0.79 -15.72
C PHE A 166 9.96 0.30 -15.14
N MET A 167 11.07 1.01 -15.39
CA MET A 167 12.37 0.73 -14.74
C MET A 167 12.44 1.29 -13.32
N LEU A 168 11.78 2.41 -13.05
CA LEU A 168 11.83 3.11 -11.77
C LEU A 168 10.79 2.60 -10.76
N ASP A 169 9.73 1.91 -11.20
CA ASP A 169 8.75 1.32 -10.29
C ASP A 169 8.38 -0.13 -10.60
N VAL A 170 9.41 -0.98 -10.54
CA VAL A 170 9.32 -2.44 -10.66
C VAL A 170 8.18 -3.04 -9.81
N ARG A 171 7.94 -2.48 -8.63
CA ARG A 171 6.98 -3.01 -7.65
C ARG A 171 5.53 -2.87 -8.11
N SER A 172 5.21 -1.80 -8.81
CA SER A 172 3.85 -1.49 -9.23
C SER A 172 3.33 -2.50 -10.24
N TRP A 173 4.15 -2.82 -11.24
CA TRP A 173 3.73 -3.75 -12.29
C TRP A 173 3.96 -5.23 -11.94
N ILE A 174 4.87 -5.57 -11.02
CA ILE A 174 4.83 -6.92 -10.41
C ILE A 174 3.50 -7.13 -9.70
N GLY A 175 3.01 -6.10 -8.98
CA GLY A 175 1.76 -6.15 -8.25
C GLY A 175 1.69 -7.34 -7.30
N ASN A 176 0.62 -8.13 -7.40
CA ASN A 176 0.41 -9.39 -6.68
C ASN A 176 0.36 -10.58 -7.66
N SER A 177 1.26 -10.58 -8.65
CA SER A 177 1.32 -11.59 -9.72
C SER A 177 1.88 -12.95 -9.28
N PHE A 178 1.74 -13.29 -8.00
CA PHE A 178 2.13 -14.55 -7.39
C PHE A 178 1.25 -14.83 -6.15
N ASP A 179 1.22 -16.08 -5.69
CA ASP A 179 0.33 -16.54 -4.63
C ASP A 179 1.07 -17.50 -3.70
N TYR A 180 1.31 -17.06 -2.46
CA TYR A 180 1.97 -17.84 -1.42
C TYR A 180 1.21 -19.13 -1.06
N GLN A 181 -0.13 -19.07 -1.02
CA GLN A 181 -0.95 -20.21 -0.60
C GLN A 181 -0.89 -21.33 -1.62
N LYS A 182 -0.99 -20.95 -2.89
CA LYS A 182 -1.04 -21.92 -3.99
C LYS A 182 0.34 -22.33 -4.46
N GLY A 183 1.40 -21.65 -4.00
CA GLY A 183 2.75 -21.83 -4.54
C GLY A 183 2.82 -21.47 -6.02
N GLN A 184 2.05 -20.46 -6.46
CA GLN A 184 1.86 -20.13 -7.87
C GLN A 184 2.50 -18.79 -8.23
N ILE A 185 3.08 -18.74 -9.42
CA ILE A 185 3.59 -17.52 -10.07
C ILE A 185 2.82 -17.39 -11.37
N TYR A 186 2.27 -16.21 -11.66
CA TYR A 186 1.38 -15.99 -12.81
C TYR A 186 2.08 -15.31 -14.00
N PHE A 187 3.41 -15.24 -13.96
CA PHE A 187 4.27 -14.69 -15.00
C PHE A 187 5.53 -15.57 -15.17
N SER A 188 6.25 -15.34 -16.25
CA SER A 188 7.51 -16.00 -16.60
C SER A 188 8.72 -15.06 -16.42
N LYS A 189 9.93 -15.61 -16.43
CA LYS A 189 11.16 -14.77 -16.46
C LYS A 189 11.15 -13.89 -17.72
N GLU A 190 10.68 -14.45 -18.83
CA GLU A 190 10.58 -13.78 -20.12
C GLU A 190 9.62 -12.58 -20.08
N ASP A 191 8.55 -12.64 -19.29
CA ASP A 191 7.64 -11.49 -19.12
C ASP A 191 8.34 -10.32 -18.42
N ILE A 192 9.18 -10.59 -17.42
CA ILE A 192 9.99 -9.56 -16.75
C ILE A 192 11.02 -8.98 -17.72
N ALA A 193 11.79 -9.86 -18.38
CA ALA A 193 12.82 -9.45 -19.33
C ALA A 193 12.20 -8.56 -20.42
N TYR A 194 11.04 -8.94 -20.95
CA TYR A 194 10.34 -8.17 -21.97
C TYR A 194 9.97 -6.76 -21.52
N VAL A 195 9.48 -6.57 -20.29
CA VAL A 195 9.17 -5.22 -19.76
C VAL A 195 10.43 -4.37 -19.67
N LEU A 196 11.54 -4.93 -19.17
CA LEU A 196 12.80 -4.22 -19.02
C LEU A 196 13.45 -3.91 -20.38
N GLU A 197 13.43 -4.87 -21.32
CA GLU A 197 13.88 -4.71 -22.70
C GLU A 197 13.06 -3.65 -23.43
N TYR A 198 11.74 -3.62 -23.22
CA TYR A 198 10.88 -2.58 -23.77
C TYR A 198 11.33 -1.21 -23.26
N THR A 199 11.58 -1.03 -21.97
CA THR A 199 12.06 0.26 -21.46
C THR A 199 13.40 0.64 -22.09
N ALA A 200 14.37 -0.28 -22.13
CA ALA A 200 15.68 -0.01 -22.73
C ALA A 200 15.59 0.35 -24.22
N ALA A 201 14.78 -0.35 -24.99
CA ALA A 201 14.63 -0.11 -26.42
C ALA A 201 13.88 1.19 -26.75
N ASN A 202 13.10 1.73 -25.81
CA ASN A 202 12.25 2.90 -26.02
C ASN A 202 12.68 4.13 -25.21
N HIS A 203 13.76 4.04 -24.41
CA HIS A 203 14.30 5.15 -23.62
C HIS A 203 14.66 6.37 -24.49
N ASP A 204 15.27 6.12 -25.65
CA ASP A 204 15.71 7.14 -26.62
C ASP A 204 14.60 7.74 -27.49
N LEU A 205 13.41 7.13 -27.52
CA LEU A 205 12.36 7.53 -28.47
C LEU A 205 11.76 8.91 -28.19
N TYR A 206 12.11 9.52 -27.06
CA TYR A 206 11.43 10.71 -26.58
C TYR A 206 12.44 11.84 -26.37
N ASP A 207 12.53 12.70 -27.40
CA ASP A 207 13.16 14.02 -27.35
C ASP A 207 12.64 14.82 -26.14
N SER A 208 13.39 15.83 -25.71
CA SER A 208 13.05 16.80 -24.67
C SER A 208 11.66 17.45 -24.76
N ASP A 209 10.95 17.27 -25.89
CA ASP A 209 9.59 17.75 -26.15
C ASP A 209 8.48 16.70 -25.90
N PHE A 210 8.81 15.47 -25.49
CA PHE A 210 7.79 14.47 -25.17
C PHE A 210 7.01 14.87 -23.91
N VAL A 211 5.68 14.80 -24.04
CA VAL A 211 4.75 15.03 -22.94
C VAL A 211 3.93 13.75 -22.80
N PRO A 212 4.05 13.00 -21.69
CA PRO A 212 3.26 11.79 -21.49
C PRO A 212 1.78 12.17 -21.39
N GLU A 213 0.91 11.30 -21.88
CA GLU A 213 -0.53 11.44 -21.62
C GLU A 213 -0.88 10.87 -20.24
N TYR A 214 -0.13 9.87 -19.78
CA TYR A 214 -0.32 9.22 -18.49
C TYR A 214 0.91 9.32 -17.60
N ASP A 215 0.68 9.73 -16.36
CA ASP A 215 1.62 9.60 -15.26
C ASP A 215 1.27 8.37 -14.41
N ILE A 216 2.28 7.66 -13.94
CA ILE A 216 2.11 6.65 -12.87
C ILE A 216 2.13 7.39 -11.54
N VAL A 217 0.99 7.39 -10.85
CA VAL A 217 0.83 8.05 -9.56
C VAL A 217 0.47 7.05 -8.48
N SER A 218 1.10 7.17 -7.33
CA SER A 218 0.70 6.45 -6.14
C SER A 218 -0.55 7.08 -5.53
N GLY A 219 -1.55 6.26 -5.21
CA GLY A 219 -2.79 6.71 -4.61
C GLY A 219 -2.61 7.38 -3.25
N ARG A 220 -1.53 7.07 -2.52
CA ARG A 220 -1.15 7.81 -1.30
C ARG A 220 -0.38 9.11 -1.56
N TYR A 221 0.29 9.28 -2.70
CA TYR A 221 1.09 10.49 -2.98
C TYR A 221 0.31 11.54 -3.75
N GLU A 222 -0.82 11.14 -4.31
CA GLU A 222 -2.00 12.00 -4.48
C GLU A 222 -2.44 12.72 -3.18
N ASN A 223 -1.73 12.53 -2.07
CA ASN A 223 -2.07 12.94 -0.72
C ASN A 223 -0.96 13.74 -0.01
N LEU A 224 0.28 13.75 -0.49
CA LEU A 224 1.41 14.30 0.28
C LEU A 224 2.51 14.81 -0.66
N HIS A 225 2.72 16.13 -0.61
CA HIS A 225 3.76 16.92 -1.29
C HIS A 225 3.45 17.35 -2.73
N SER A 226 3.00 18.59 -2.91
CA SER A 226 3.88 19.71 -3.29
C SER A 226 3.11 20.89 -3.90
N LEU A 227 3.35 22.09 -3.36
CA LEU A 227 2.97 23.43 -3.86
C LEU A 227 1.46 23.74 -3.91
N ASP A 228 1.08 24.94 -3.47
CA ASP A 228 -0.30 25.46 -3.56
C ASP A 228 -0.88 25.32 -4.99
N SER A 229 -0.01 25.32 -6.02
CA SER A 229 -0.38 25.10 -7.42
C SER A 229 -1.01 23.73 -7.69
N TYR A 230 -0.58 22.66 -7.01
CA TYR A 230 -1.17 21.32 -7.21
C TYR A 230 -2.59 21.24 -6.66
N PHE A 231 -2.87 21.95 -5.56
CA PHE A 231 -4.21 22.02 -5.01
C PHE A 231 -5.15 22.82 -5.93
N ASP A 232 -4.67 23.93 -6.50
CA ASP A 232 -5.43 24.70 -7.49
C ASP A 232 -5.73 23.85 -8.73
N ASP A 233 -4.76 23.05 -9.21
CA ASP A 233 -4.93 22.15 -10.35
C ASP A 233 -5.99 21.06 -10.09
N LEU A 234 -6.00 20.43 -8.90
CA LEU A 234 -7.03 19.45 -8.53
C LEU A 234 -8.46 20.05 -8.47
N GLN A 235 -8.58 21.37 -8.28
CA GLN A 235 -9.87 22.08 -8.30
C GLN A 235 -10.28 22.53 -9.70
N ALA A 236 -9.34 22.69 -10.62
CA ALA A 236 -9.54 23.30 -11.94
C ALA A 236 -9.50 22.30 -13.11
N THR A 237 -8.67 21.27 -12.99
CA THR A 237 -8.45 20.26 -14.03
C THR A 237 -9.15 18.97 -13.67
N GLU A 238 -9.87 18.43 -14.64
CA GLU A 238 -10.44 17.11 -14.51
C GLU A 238 -9.41 16.04 -14.91
N TYR A 239 -9.33 14.97 -14.12
CA TYR A 239 -8.44 13.85 -14.33
C TYR A 239 -9.21 12.54 -14.51
N GLU A 240 -8.73 11.72 -15.44
CA GLU A 240 -9.06 10.30 -15.51
C GLU A 240 -8.04 9.52 -14.65
N TYR A 241 -8.55 8.50 -13.96
CA TYR A 241 -7.74 7.53 -13.23
C TYR A 241 -8.06 6.12 -13.73
N LEU A 242 -7.01 5.35 -14.02
CA LEU A 242 -7.09 3.93 -14.32
C LEU A 242 -6.18 3.16 -13.33
N PRO A 243 -6.52 1.93 -12.94
CA PRO A 243 -5.63 1.13 -12.11
C PRO A 243 -4.33 0.83 -12.86
N MET A 244 -3.22 0.74 -12.13
CA MET A 244 -1.95 0.31 -12.71
C MET A 244 -2.05 -1.12 -13.24
N VAL A 245 -1.48 -1.33 -14.41
CA VAL A 245 -1.36 -2.63 -15.08
C VAL A 245 -0.29 -3.49 -14.43
N THR A 246 -0.59 -4.77 -14.21
CA THR A 246 0.33 -5.75 -13.63
C THR A 246 0.72 -6.82 -14.63
N LEU A 247 1.78 -7.59 -14.34
CA LEU A 247 2.26 -8.69 -15.20
C LEU A 247 1.17 -9.70 -15.55
N ASP A 248 0.20 -9.89 -14.66
CA ASP A 248 -0.89 -10.86 -14.84
C ASP A 248 -2.25 -10.22 -15.14
N GLY A 249 -2.31 -8.90 -15.32
CA GLY A 249 -3.55 -8.16 -15.58
C GLY A 249 -4.53 -8.13 -14.40
N ARG A 250 -4.05 -8.32 -13.16
CA ARG A 250 -4.86 -8.19 -11.94
C ARG A 250 -4.41 -6.97 -11.14
N PRO A 251 -5.10 -5.82 -11.27
CA PRO A 251 -4.86 -4.65 -10.44
C PRO A 251 -4.70 -4.98 -8.95
N ALA A 252 -3.62 -4.47 -8.36
CA ALA A 252 -3.13 -4.93 -7.06
C ALA A 252 -2.86 -3.79 -6.09
N ALA A 253 -3.30 -3.96 -4.85
CA ALA A 253 -2.99 -3.08 -3.73
C ALA A 253 -1.87 -3.62 -2.83
N ARG A 254 -1.19 -2.71 -2.15
CA ARG A 254 -0.14 -2.97 -1.16
C ARG A 254 -0.60 -2.46 0.21
N ILE A 255 -0.64 -3.33 1.20
CA ILE A 255 -1.07 -2.97 2.56
C ILE A 255 0.07 -2.25 3.27
N LEU A 256 -0.21 -1.07 3.80
CA LEU A 256 0.79 -0.18 4.40
C LEU A 256 0.72 -0.13 5.91
N SER A 257 -0.46 -0.34 6.50
CA SER A 257 -0.59 -0.44 7.94
C SER A 257 -1.69 -1.41 8.31
N TYR A 258 -1.48 -2.09 9.44
CA TYR A 258 -2.35 -3.18 9.88
C TYR A 258 -2.11 -3.50 11.35
N GLY A 259 -3.07 -4.20 11.95
CA GLY A 259 -2.97 -4.73 13.29
C GLY A 259 -3.27 -6.22 13.35
N ALA A 260 -2.86 -6.87 14.44
CA ALA A 260 -3.18 -8.27 14.69
C ALA A 260 -3.28 -8.53 16.20
N VAL A 261 -4.06 -9.55 16.57
CA VAL A 261 -4.20 -9.99 17.95
C VAL A 261 -3.30 -11.21 18.17
N GLY A 262 -2.43 -11.17 19.19
CA GLY A 262 -1.54 -12.28 19.51
C GLY A 262 -2.32 -13.54 19.92
N ARG A 263 -1.86 -14.73 19.51
CA ARG A 263 -2.57 -16.01 19.78
C ARG A 263 -2.86 -16.25 21.27
N THR A 264 -2.01 -15.72 22.15
CA THR A 264 -2.09 -15.90 23.60
C THR A 264 -2.90 -14.82 24.31
N CYS A 265 -3.47 -13.87 23.56
CA CYS A 265 -4.27 -12.79 24.11
C CYS A 265 -5.41 -13.33 24.98
N LYS A 266 -5.52 -12.78 26.19
CA LYS A 266 -6.51 -13.22 27.19
C LYS A 266 -7.87 -12.56 26.99
N ASN A 267 -7.91 -11.39 26.37
CA ASN A 267 -9.14 -10.66 26.09
C ASN A 267 -9.19 -10.22 24.61
N PRO A 268 -9.40 -11.16 23.68
CA PRO A 268 -9.38 -10.88 22.25
C PRO A 268 -10.50 -9.94 21.78
N GLU A 269 -11.67 -9.94 22.42
CA GLU A 269 -12.75 -8.98 22.17
C GLU A 269 -12.28 -7.55 22.47
N LEU A 270 -11.67 -7.32 23.63
CA LEU A 270 -11.12 -6.00 23.99
C LEU A 270 -10.00 -5.55 23.04
N ALA A 271 -9.16 -6.49 22.61
CA ALA A 271 -8.10 -6.21 21.65
C ALA A 271 -8.66 -5.84 20.27
N TYR A 272 -9.70 -6.54 19.81
CA TYR A 272 -10.43 -6.21 18.59
C TYR A 272 -11.11 -4.83 18.68
N ASP A 273 -11.79 -4.56 19.81
CA ASP A 273 -12.41 -3.28 20.13
C ASP A 273 -11.44 -2.09 20.04
N PHE A 274 -10.16 -2.32 20.36
CA PHE A 274 -9.12 -1.32 20.20
C PHE A 274 -8.74 -1.15 18.72
N LEU A 275 -8.49 -2.25 18.01
CA LEU A 275 -8.08 -2.19 16.59
C LEU A 275 -9.18 -1.64 15.68
N ARG A 276 -10.46 -1.83 16.05
CA ARG A 276 -11.57 -1.31 15.24
C ARG A 276 -11.67 0.20 15.20
N ILE A 277 -10.98 0.91 16.10
CA ILE A 277 -10.97 2.37 16.14
C ILE A 277 -10.41 2.95 14.83
N PHE A 278 -9.44 2.27 14.23
CA PHE A 278 -8.73 2.71 13.02
C PHE A 278 -9.61 2.77 11.76
N TRP A 279 -10.80 2.19 11.79
CA TRP A 279 -11.76 2.23 10.68
C TRP A 279 -13.11 2.86 11.08
N GLN A 280 -13.23 3.46 12.26
CA GLN A 280 -14.45 4.20 12.62
C GLN A 280 -14.60 5.44 11.73
N ASP A 281 -15.85 5.83 11.46
CA ASP A 281 -16.18 6.94 10.57
C ASP A 281 -15.41 8.19 10.98
N GLU A 282 -15.44 8.55 12.26
CA GLU A 282 -14.82 9.74 12.83
C GLU A 282 -13.28 9.72 12.74
N PHE A 283 -12.68 8.52 12.77
CA PHE A 283 -11.23 8.36 12.59
C PHE A 283 -10.85 8.60 11.12
N VAL A 284 -11.61 8.05 10.18
CA VAL A 284 -11.32 8.14 8.74
C VAL A 284 -11.74 9.49 8.14
N SER A 285 -12.77 10.12 8.68
CA SER A 285 -13.44 11.28 8.09
C SER A 285 -12.79 12.64 8.42
N ARG A 286 -11.69 12.67 9.18
CA ARG A 286 -11.04 13.88 9.75
C ARG A 286 -11.90 14.67 10.75
N ASP A 287 -13.17 14.32 10.93
CA ASP A 287 -14.05 14.94 11.94
C ASP A 287 -13.45 14.78 13.36
N GLY A 288 -12.59 13.77 13.54
CA GLY A 288 -11.85 13.52 14.76
C GLY A 288 -12.68 12.70 15.73
N LEU A 289 -12.01 11.85 16.49
CA LEU A 289 -12.66 11.06 17.52
C LEU A 289 -13.05 11.99 18.67
N SER A 290 -14.34 12.16 18.95
CA SER A 290 -14.80 13.10 19.98
C SER A 290 -15.39 12.38 21.19
N VAL A 291 -15.13 12.94 22.37
CA VAL A 291 -15.70 12.48 23.64
C VAL A 291 -16.36 13.67 24.33
N PRO A 292 -17.69 13.66 24.54
CA PRO A 292 -18.37 14.72 25.26
C PRO A 292 -18.08 14.61 26.77
N HIS A 293 -17.66 15.71 27.37
CA HIS A 293 -17.62 15.94 28.82
C HIS A 293 -18.68 16.99 29.21
N GLU A 294 -18.92 17.16 30.51
CA GLU A 294 -19.96 18.07 31.01
C GLU A 294 -19.82 19.52 30.49
N ASP A 295 -18.58 20.03 30.41
CA ASP A 295 -18.30 21.42 30.06
C ASP A 295 -17.59 21.61 28.71
N PHE A 296 -17.13 20.54 28.06
CA PHE A 296 -16.40 20.61 26.79
C PHE A 296 -16.46 19.29 26.03
N THR A 297 -16.13 19.31 24.74
CA THR A 297 -15.91 18.09 23.95
C THR A 297 -14.40 17.90 23.78
N ALA A 298 -13.86 16.78 24.26
CA ALA A 298 -12.49 16.40 23.96
C ALA A 298 -12.44 15.90 22.51
N TYR A 299 -11.50 16.42 21.73
CA TYR A 299 -11.24 15.94 20.39
C TYR A 299 -9.89 15.25 20.37
N TYR A 300 -9.92 13.99 19.97
CA TYR A 300 -8.76 13.18 19.74
C TYR A 300 -8.42 13.26 18.27
N HIS A 301 -7.16 13.57 18.03
CA HIS A 301 -6.53 13.28 16.78
C HIS A 301 -7.08 14.09 15.59
N ASN A 302 -7.62 15.31 15.79
CA ASN A 302 -8.00 16.24 14.72
C ASN A 302 -6.89 16.32 13.63
N ALA A 303 -7.18 15.90 12.39
CA ALA A 303 -6.25 15.61 11.27
C ALA A 303 -5.71 14.15 11.16
N THR A 304 -6.59 13.16 11.33
CA THR A 304 -6.31 11.80 11.83
C THR A 304 -5.82 10.75 10.83
N VAL A 305 -6.56 10.50 9.75
CA VAL A 305 -6.34 9.34 8.86
C VAL A 305 -5.10 9.48 7.97
N LEU A 306 -4.74 10.71 7.57
CA LEU A 306 -3.61 10.97 6.66
C LEU A 306 -2.27 10.51 7.25
N ASN A 307 -2.17 10.48 8.58
CA ASN A 307 -0.95 10.10 9.29
C ASN A 307 -0.75 8.58 9.40
N LEU A 308 -1.78 7.75 9.12
CA LEU A 308 -1.59 6.31 8.99
C LEU A 308 -0.70 5.95 7.79
N GLY A 309 -0.63 6.85 6.81
CA GLY A 309 0.02 6.63 5.52
C GLY A 309 -0.81 5.69 4.65
N GLY A 310 -1.10 6.08 3.41
CA GLY A 310 -1.96 5.31 2.51
C GLY A 310 -3.42 5.72 2.49
N ILE A 311 -4.16 5.07 1.60
CA ILE A 311 -5.62 5.13 1.45
C ILE A 311 -6.26 4.30 2.59
N PRO A 312 -7.27 4.83 3.30
CA PRO A 312 -7.98 4.09 4.33
C PRO A 312 -8.76 2.93 3.74
N VAL A 313 -8.92 1.85 4.49
CA VAL A 313 -9.68 0.67 4.02
C VAL A 313 -11.18 0.92 3.89
N ARG A 314 -11.73 1.99 4.48
CA ARG A 314 -13.16 2.34 4.42
C ARG A 314 -13.54 2.89 3.05
N GLU A 315 -14.07 2.00 2.20
CA GLU A 315 -14.44 2.27 0.81
C GLU A 315 -15.50 3.37 0.69
N ASP A 316 -16.50 3.33 1.56
CA ASP A 316 -17.59 4.30 1.62
C ASP A 316 -17.14 5.73 2.00
N LEU A 317 -15.88 5.88 2.44
CA LEU A 317 -15.29 7.15 2.84
C LEU A 317 -14.19 7.64 1.89
N TRP A 318 -13.89 6.94 0.80
CA TRP A 318 -12.81 7.33 -0.12
C TRP A 318 -13.03 8.70 -0.78
N GLU A 319 -14.25 9.03 -1.21
CA GLU A 319 -14.54 10.35 -1.77
C GLU A 319 -14.28 11.45 -0.73
N LYS A 320 -14.81 11.27 0.49
CA LYS A 320 -14.62 12.21 1.60
C LYS A 320 -13.13 12.35 1.94
N TRP A 321 -12.42 11.23 2.05
CA TRP A 321 -10.97 11.19 2.29
C TRP A 321 -10.19 11.92 1.20
N TYR A 322 -10.53 11.70 -0.07
CA TYR A 322 -9.91 12.34 -1.21
C TYR A 322 -10.13 13.86 -1.17
N LEU A 323 -11.35 14.32 -0.89
CA LEU A 323 -11.67 15.74 -0.84
C LEU A 323 -10.99 16.43 0.34
N ILE A 324 -10.94 15.77 1.50
CA ILE A 324 -10.27 16.28 2.70
C ILE A 324 -8.78 16.56 2.47
N LYS A 325 -8.10 15.75 1.65
CA LYS A 325 -6.68 15.93 1.36
C LYS A 325 -6.39 17.20 0.56
N SER A 326 -7.36 17.66 -0.22
CA SER A 326 -7.21 18.85 -1.08
C SER A 326 -7.18 20.16 -0.29
N GLY A 327 -7.30 20.09 1.05
CA GLY A 327 -7.14 21.23 1.95
C GLY A 327 -8.31 22.22 1.94
N THR A 328 -9.28 22.08 1.02
CA THR A 328 -10.46 22.93 0.94
C THR A 328 -11.63 22.40 1.77
N SER A 329 -12.34 23.31 2.44
CA SER A 329 -13.62 23.04 3.06
C SER A 329 -14.80 23.12 2.07
N GLU A 330 -14.56 23.62 0.86
CA GLU A 330 -15.55 23.85 -0.19
C GLU A 330 -14.99 23.32 -1.52
N PRO A 331 -15.09 22.00 -1.79
CA PRO A 331 -14.58 21.41 -3.02
C PRO A 331 -15.39 21.86 -4.24
N THR A 332 -14.72 22.12 -5.36
CA THR A 332 -15.39 22.39 -6.65
C THR A 332 -16.08 21.13 -7.19
N GLN A 333 -16.98 21.30 -8.17
CA GLN A 333 -17.56 20.16 -8.89
C GLN A 333 -16.48 19.30 -9.57
N THR A 334 -15.41 19.92 -10.05
CA THR A 334 -14.26 19.23 -10.64
C THR A 334 -13.53 18.36 -9.60
N ALA A 335 -13.27 18.89 -8.40
CA ALA A 335 -12.64 18.12 -7.34
C ALA A 335 -13.50 16.92 -6.90
N VAL A 336 -14.83 17.09 -6.85
CA VAL A 336 -15.78 16.00 -6.58
C VAL A 336 -15.73 14.94 -7.68
N LYS A 337 -15.69 15.34 -8.97
CA LYS A 337 -15.59 14.40 -10.09
C LYS A 337 -14.24 13.65 -10.07
N ASN A 338 -13.14 14.34 -9.77
CA ASN A 338 -11.83 13.72 -9.58
C ASN A 338 -11.83 12.68 -8.44
N ALA A 339 -12.48 12.99 -7.31
CA ALA A 339 -12.62 12.07 -6.19
C ALA A 339 -13.42 10.81 -6.57
N GLN A 340 -14.46 10.97 -7.39
CA GLN A 340 -15.25 9.86 -7.93
C GLN A 340 -14.46 9.02 -8.93
N ASN A 341 -13.76 9.65 -9.87
CA ASN A 341 -12.90 8.96 -10.85
C ASN A 341 -11.80 8.14 -10.15
N PHE A 342 -11.14 8.74 -9.15
CA PHE A 342 -10.17 8.06 -8.29
C PHE A 342 -10.79 6.86 -7.56
N SER A 343 -11.94 7.05 -6.90
CA SER A 343 -12.61 5.97 -6.16
C SER A 343 -13.07 4.83 -7.09
N ASN A 344 -13.53 5.17 -8.29
CA ASN A 344 -13.91 4.19 -9.31
C ASN A 344 -12.71 3.34 -9.78
N ALA A 345 -11.55 3.98 -9.97
CA ALA A 345 -10.30 3.30 -10.31
C ALA A 345 -9.81 2.40 -9.17
N LEU A 346 -9.84 2.89 -7.93
CA LEU A 346 -9.52 2.09 -6.74
C LEU A 346 -10.38 0.83 -6.63
N GLY A 347 -11.68 0.95 -6.88
CA GLY A 347 -12.64 -0.14 -6.86
C GLY A 347 -12.38 -1.23 -7.92
N GLN A 348 -11.47 -1.01 -8.87
CA GLN A 348 -11.02 -2.05 -9.81
C GLN A 348 -9.90 -2.93 -9.27
N THR A 349 -9.34 -2.61 -8.10
CA THR A 349 -8.35 -3.46 -7.45
C THR A 349 -8.99 -4.80 -7.11
N VAL A 350 -8.41 -5.89 -7.58
CA VAL A 350 -8.95 -7.25 -7.38
C VAL A 350 -8.06 -8.11 -6.48
N THR A 351 -6.86 -7.66 -6.18
CA THR A 351 -5.94 -8.37 -5.29
C THR A 351 -5.24 -7.41 -4.35
N ALA A 352 -4.82 -7.89 -3.19
CA ALA A 352 -3.95 -7.14 -2.29
C ALA A 352 -2.94 -8.06 -1.61
N ARG A 353 -1.81 -7.50 -1.20
CA ARG A 353 -0.82 -8.19 -0.37
C ARG A 353 -0.18 -7.25 0.63
N PHE A 354 0.39 -7.82 1.70
CA PHE A 354 1.32 -7.07 2.54
C PHE A 354 2.64 -6.88 1.81
N LEU A 355 3.32 -5.76 2.07
CA LEU A 355 4.68 -5.54 1.59
C LEU A 355 5.59 -6.69 2.07
N CYS A 356 6.47 -7.15 1.20
CA CYS A 356 7.36 -8.29 1.42
C CYS A 356 8.74 -8.04 0.79
N THR A 357 9.63 -9.03 0.85
CA THR A 357 11.00 -8.94 0.32
C THR A 357 11.03 -8.61 -1.18
N VAL A 358 10.00 -8.99 -1.94
CA VAL A 358 9.87 -8.65 -3.38
C VAL A 358 9.88 -7.14 -3.61
N ASP A 359 9.30 -6.36 -2.69
CA ASP A 359 9.29 -4.90 -2.82
C ASP A 359 10.69 -4.29 -2.61
N ASN A 360 11.53 -4.90 -1.77
CA ASN A 360 12.92 -4.49 -1.60
C ASN A 360 13.74 -4.83 -2.84
N LEU A 361 13.57 -6.03 -3.40
CA LEU A 361 14.23 -6.48 -4.62
C LEU A 361 13.96 -5.56 -5.82
N GLY A 362 12.73 -5.06 -5.97
CA GLY A 362 12.42 -4.06 -6.99
C GLY A 362 13.28 -2.81 -6.85
N THR A 363 13.54 -2.34 -5.62
CA THR A 363 14.41 -1.19 -5.37
C THR A 363 15.88 -1.49 -5.70
N GLU A 364 16.36 -2.70 -5.42
CA GLU A 364 17.71 -3.14 -5.80
C GLU A 364 17.88 -3.20 -7.32
N ILE A 365 16.88 -3.71 -8.03
CA ILE A 365 16.86 -3.76 -9.50
C ILE A 365 16.88 -2.34 -10.08
N ASN A 366 16.04 -1.44 -9.57
CA ASN A 366 16.06 -0.03 -9.98
C ASN A 366 17.49 0.56 -9.88
N ASN A 367 18.18 0.29 -8.77
CA ASN A 367 19.54 0.80 -8.53
C ASN A 367 20.59 0.24 -9.50
N MET A 368 20.37 -0.93 -10.11
CA MET A 368 21.27 -1.47 -11.15
C MET A 368 21.29 -0.59 -12.40
N PHE A 369 20.20 0.12 -12.67
CA PHE A 369 20.04 0.96 -13.86
C PHE A 369 20.19 2.46 -13.54
N MET A 370 20.62 2.83 -12.34
CA MET A 370 20.76 4.22 -11.92
C MET A 370 22.23 4.66 -11.86
N LYS A 371 22.52 5.84 -12.40
CA LYS A 371 23.83 6.50 -12.30
C LYS A 371 23.65 8.01 -12.17
N ASP A 372 24.34 8.61 -11.21
CA ASP A 372 24.28 10.05 -10.94
C ASP A 372 22.84 10.61 -10.77
N GLY A 373 21.90 9.77 -10.32
CA GLY A 373 20.50 10.13 -10.11
C GLY A 373 19.59 10.01 -11.33
N HIS A 374 20.09 9.46 -12.44
CA HIS A 374 19.33 9.24 -13.67
C HIS A 374 19.41 7.76 -14.10
N VAL A 375 18.42 7.34 -14.87
CA VAL A 375 18.41 6.02 -15.53
C VAL A 375 19.54 6.00 -16.58
N ASP A 376 20.43 5.00 -16.53
CA ASP A 376 21.60 4.83 -17.41
C ASP A 376 21.47 3.51 -18.17
N LEU A 377 20.81 3.60 -19.33
CA LEU A 377 20.54 2.46 -20.23
C LEU A 377 21.48 2.43 -21.45
N ASP A 378 22.19 3.53 -21.74
CA ASP A 378 23.12 3.68 -22.87
C ASP A 378 24.55 3.22 -22.53
N ARG A 379 24.67 2.07 -21.87
CA ARG A 379 25.97 1.55 -21.43
C ARG A 379 26.21 0.11 -21.87
N ASP A 380 27.48 -0.21 -22.08
CA ASP A 380 27.91 -1.59 -22.34
C ASP A 380 27.42 -2.51 -21.20
N GLY A 381 26.82 -3.64 -21.59
CA GLY A 381 26.32 -4.66 -20.67
C GLY A 381 24.89 -4.46 -20.14
N VAL A 382 24.14 -3.47 -20.64
CA VAL A 382 22.73 -3.27 -20.24
C VAL A 382 21.85 -4.50 -20.49
N GLU A 383 22.06 -5.22 -21.60
CA GLU A 383 21.34 -6.46 -21.91
C GLU A 383 21.61 -7.57 -20.87
N GLU A 384 22.86 -7.69 -20.43
CA GLU A 384 23.30 -8.67 -19.43
C GLU A 384 22.74 -8.33 -18.04
N ASP A 385 22.66 -7.04 -17.71
CA ASP A 385 22.04 -6.54 -16.49
C ASP A 385 20.52 -6.73 -16.49
N ILE A 386 19.85 -6.61 -17.64
CA ILE A 386 18.42 -6.93 -17.79
C ILE A 386 18.18 -8.43 -17.56
N GLU A 387 19.00 -9.30 -18.16
CA GLU A 387 18.89 -10.75 -17.94
C GLU A 387 19.10 -11.10 -16.47
N LEU A 388 20.11 -10.49 -15.84
CA LEU A 388 20.41 -10.66 -14.42
C LEU A 388 19.25 -10.16 -13.53
N ALA A 389 18.70 -8.98 -13.81
CA ALA A 389 17.56 -8.43 -13.07
C ALA A 389 16.33 -9.33 -13.18
N ALA A 390 16.03 -9.84 -14.38
CA ALA A 390 14.94 -10.79 -14.60
C ALA A 390 15.16 -12.10 -13.83
N ASP A 391 16.38 -12.64 -13.83
CA ASP A 391 16.75 -13.81 -13.04
C ASP A 391 16.62 -13.57 -11.54
N MET A 392 17.14 -12.45 -11.04
CA MET A 392 17.06 -12.08 -9.64
C MET A 392 15.60 -12.00 -9.21
N LEU A 393 14.77 -11.27 -9.96
CA LEU A 393 13.37 -11.09 -9.59
C LEU A 393 12.59 -12.41 -9.62
N TYR A 394 12.67 -13.15 -10.73
CA TYR A 394 11.93 -14.41 -10.90
C TYR A 394 12.36 -15.47 -9.88
N ASN A 395 13.67 -15.68 -9.70
CA ASN A 395 14.17 -16.71 -8.80
C ASN A 395 13.90 -16.38 -7.33
N ASN A 396 13.98 -15.11 -6.92
CA ASN A 396 13.63 -14.72 -5.55
C ASN A 396 12.12 -14.86 -5.29
N ILE A 397 11.26 -14.42 -6.21
CA ILE A 397 9.80 -14.62 -6.06
C ILE A 397 9.50 -16.12 -5.99
N ARG A 398 10.13 -16.94 -6.84
CA ARG A 398 9.99 -18.38 -6.81
C ARG A 398 10.41 -18.98 -5.47
N TYR A 399 11.57 -18.58 -4.96
CA TYR A 399 12.06 -19.02 -3.66
C TYR A 399 11.07 -18.66 -2.54
N ILE A 400 10.59 -17.41 -2.53
CA ILE A 400 9.67 -16.89 -1.52
C ILE A 400 8.31 -17.60 -1.55
N VAL A 401 7.82 -17.98 -2.74
CA VAL A 401 6.51 -18.61 -2.94
C VAL A 401 6.56 -20.12 -2.72
N MET A 402 7.71 -20.76 -2.96
CA MET A 402 7.87 -22.23 -2.84
C MET A 402 8.41 -22.70 -1.49
N GLU A 403 9.04 -21.81 -0.70
CA GLU A 403 9.54 -22.07 0.67
C GLU A 403 8.76 -21.29 1.73
#